data_AF-A0A0N9HYF3-F1
#
_entry.id   AF-A0A0N9HYF3-F1
#
_cell.length_a   1.000
_cell.length_b   1.000
_cell.length_c   1.000
_cell.angle_alpha   90.00
_cell.angle_beta   90.00
_cell.angle_gamma   90.00
#
_symmetry.space_group_name_H-M   'P 1'
#
loop_
_entity.id
_entity.type
_entity.pdbx_description
1 polymer ?
#
loop_
_entity_poly.entity_id
_entity_poly.type
_entity_poly.pdbx_seq_one_letter_code
_entity_poly.pdbx_strand_id
1 'polypeptide(L)' 'MLDIAVRLGDRLFTWRRQAVGRPVTAQVRLESGGVVLRTETVGMDVWSHDLTQALVQHAQAHAATVELLHRLTLPDQP' A
#
# COMPACT_ATOMS: atom_id res chain seq x y z
N MET A 1 -1.16 17.63 -15.51
CA MET A 1 -0.45 16.40 -15.09
C MET A 1 -1.20 15.84 -13.90
N LEU A 2 -1.52 14.54 -13.89
CA LEU A 2 -2.18 13.89 -12.75
C LEU A 2 -1.31 12.74 -12.27
N ASP A 3 -1.04 12.71 -10.98
CA ASP A 3 -0.30 11.64 -10.32
C ASP A 3 -0.99 11.23 -9.02
N ILE A 4 -0.88 9.95 -8.69
CA ILE A 4 -1.33 9.35 -7.45
C ILE A 4 -0.15 8.53 -6.93
N ALA A 5 0.23 8.76 -5.68
CA ALA A 5 1.25 7.97 -5.01
C ALA A 5 0.68 7.49 -3.66
N VAL A 6 0.70 6.18 -3.45
CA VAL A 6 0.22 5.55 -2.21
C VAL A 6 1.36 4.72 -1.64
N ARG A 7 1.75 5.00 -0.39
CA ARG A 7 2.74 4.21 0.34
C ARG A 7 2.04 3.36 1.39
N LEU A 8 2.30 2.06 1.37
CA LEU A 8 1.79 1.08 2.33
C LEU A 8 2.93 0.17 2.76
N GLY A 9 3.36 0.32 4.01
CA GLY A 9 4.57 -0.32 4.51
C GLY A 9 5.78 -0.03 3.61
N ASP A 10 6.42 -1.10 3.16
CA ASP A 10 7.60 -1.08 2.28
C ASP A 10 7.28 -0.89 0.79
N ARG A 11 6.00 -0.73 0.42
CA ARG A 11 5.59 -0.61 -0.99
C ARG A 11 5.12 0.80 -1.32
N LEU A 12 5.59 1.33 -2.44
CA LEU A 12 5.12 2.58 -3.03
C LEU A 12 4.47 2.29 -4.39
N PHE A 13 3.17 2.57 -4.45
CA PHE A 13 2.34 2.44 -5.65
C PHE A 13 2.22 3.82 -6.29
N THR A 14 2.71 3.98 -7.52
CA THR A 14 2.60 5.24 -8.25
C THR A 14 1.81 5.05 -9.53
N TRP A 15 0.92 5.98 -9.80
CA TRP A 15 0.16 6.07 -11.04
C TRP A 15 0.33 7.47 -11.60
N ARG A 16 0.81 7.59 -12.83
CA ARG A 16 1.08 8.89 -13.44
C ARG A 16 0.49 8.96 -14.84
N ARG A 17 -0.23 10.04 -15.10
CA ARG A 17 -0.70 10.45 -16.43
C ARG A 17 -0.11 11.80 -16.79
N GLN A 18 0.77 11.81 -17.79
CA GLN A 18 1.44 13.03 -18.25
C GLN A 18 0.44 14.03 -18.84
N ALA A 19 -0.41 13.58 -19.76
CA ALA A 19 -1.44 14.38 -20.44
C ALA A 19 -2.66 13.53 -20.79
N VAL A 20 -3.78 14.19 -21.11
CA VAL A 20 -4.99 13.53 -21.61
C VAL A 20 -4.68 12.86 -22.96
N GLY A 21 -5.13 11.62 -23.15
CA GLY A 21 -4.87 10.83 -24.36
C GLY A 21 -3.49 10.16 -24.44
N ARG A 22 -2.60 10.37 -23.46
CA ARG A 22 -1.32 9.64 -23.35
C ARG A 22 -1.46 8.38 -22.50
N PRO A 23 -0.66 7.33 -22.79
CA PRO A 23 -0.62 6.14 -21.95
C PRO A 23 -0.30 6.50 -20.50
N VAL A 24 -0.97 5.80 -19.60
CA VAL A 24 -0.73 5.89 -18.18
C VAL A 24 0.47 5.04 -17.82
N THR A 25 1.30 5.51 -16.89
CA THR A 25 2.38 4.73 -16.29
C THR A 25 2.00 4.37 -14.86
N ALA A 26 1.84 3.08 -14.59
CA ALA A 26 1.67 2.55 -13.25
C ALA A 26 2.93 1.83 -12.83
N GLN A 27 3.41 2.09 -11.61
CA GLN A 27 4.59 1.44 -11.06
C GLN A 27 4.35 0.99 -9.63
N VAL A 28 4.97 -0.12 -9.28
CA VAL A 28 5.07 -0.62 -7.91
C VAL A 28 6.55 -0.65 -7.55
N ARG A 29 6.87 -0.04 -6.42
CA ARG A 29 8.23 0.03 -5.90
C ARG A 29 8.27 -0.65 -4.54
N LEU A 30 9.28 -1.48 -4.32
CA LEU A 30 9.62 -2.04 -3.01
C LEU A 30 10.80 -1.25 -2.45
N GLU A 31 10.64 -0.72 -1.25
CA GLU A 31 11.59 0.11 -0.52
C GLU A 31 11.83 -0.51 0.86
N SER A 32 13.07 -0.59 1.32
CA SER A 32 13.38 -1.01 2.69
C SER A 32 14.38 -0.03 3.28
N GLY A 33 14.04 0.56 4.44
CA GLY A 33 14.89 1.56 5.09
C GLY A 33 15.19 2.78 4.20
N GLY A 34 14.29 3.14 3.27
CA GLY A 34 14.48 4.22 2.32
C GLY A 34 15.30 3.87 1.07
N VAL A 35 15.79 2.62 0.96
CA VAL A 35 16.49 2.12 -0.23
C VAL A 35 15.51 1.43 -1.15
N VAL A 36 15.51 1.81 -2.44
CA VAL A 36 14.70 1.14 -3.47
C VAL A 36 15.32 -0.19 -3.82
N LEU A 37 14.64 -1.28 -3.46
CA LEU A 37 15.06 -2.64 -3.77
C LEU A 37 14.61 -3.07 -5.17
N ARG A 38 13.38 -2.70 -5.54
CA ARG A 38 12.77 -3.08 -6.82
C ARG A 38 11.83 -1.98 -7.30
N THR A 39 11.79 -1.75 -8.60
CA THR A 39 10.75 -0.94 -9.26
C THR A 39 10.25 -1.70 -10.47
N GLU A 40 8.93 -1.80 -10.60
CA GLU A 40 8.27 -2.50 -11.68
C GLU A 40 7.24 -1.58 -12.32
N THR A 41 7.28 -1.44 -13.63
CA THR A 41 6.19 -0.81 -14.38
C THR A 41 5.18 -1.89 -14.73
N VAL A 42 3.93 -1.69 -14.35
CA VAL A 42 2.85 -2.70 -14.43
C VAL A 42 1.63 -2.16 -15.15
N GLY A 43 0.72 -3.05 -15.54
CA GLY A 43 -0.62 -2.68 -16.02
C GLY A 43 -1.47 -2.05 -14.91
N MET A 44 -2.48 -1.28 -15.29
CA MET A 44 -3.39 -0.63 -14.32
C MET A 44 -4.23 -1.65 -13.53
N ASP A 45 -4.59 -2.75 -14.17
CA ASP A 45 -5.25 -3.90 -13.58
C ASP A 45 -4.40 -4.52 -12.46
N VAL A 46 -3.13 -4.84 -12.75
CA VAL A 46 -2.18 -5.35 -11.76
C VAL A 46 -1.96 -4.34 -10.64
N TRP A 47 -1.77 -3.05 -10.99
CA TRP A 47 -1.55 -1.99 -10.01
C TRP A 47 -2.71 -1.87 -9.02
N SER A 48 -3.95 -1.85 -9.53
CA SER A 48 -5.14 -1.71 -8.69
C SER A 48 -5.41 -2.96 -7.84
N HIS A 49 -5.14 -4.14 -8.39
CA HIS A 49 -5.22 -5.40 -7.65
C HIS A 49 -4.21 -5.44 -6.49
N ASP A 50 -2.93 -5.17 -6.77
CA ASP A 50 -1.87 -5.22 -5.76
C ASP A 50 -2.06 -4.16 -4.67
N LEU A 51 -2.50 -2.96 -5.04
CA LEU A 51 -2.84 -1.91 -4.08
C LEU A 51 -3.99 -2.36 -3.16
N THR A 52 -5.03 -2.96 -3.73
CA THR A 52 -6.17 -3.46 -2.96
C THR A 52 -5.73 -4.55 -1.98
N GLN A 53 -4.94 -5.52 -2.43
CA GLN A 53 -4.39 -6.57 -1.56
C GLN A 53 -3.55 -5.97 -0.42
N ALA A 54 -2.68 -4.99 -0.73
CA ALA A 54 -1.88 -4.32 0.29
C ALA A 54 -2.74 -3.56 1.31
N LEU A 55 -3.80 -2.88 0.87
CA LEU A 55 -4.75 -2.20 1.76
C LEU A 55 -5.49 -3.17 2.68
N VAL A 56 -5.95 -4.30 2.15
CA VAL A 56 -6.62 -5.34 2.95
C VAL A 56 -5.69 -5.89 4.01
N GLN A 57 -4.45 -6.23 3.64
CA GLN A 57 -3.45 -6.73 4.59
C GLN A 57 -3.13 -5.68 5.67
N HIS A 58 -2.99 -4.41 5.28
CA HIS A 58 -2.73 -3.33 6.22
C HIS A 58 -3.88 -3.15 7.22
N ALA A 59 -5.13 -3.15 6.74
CA ALA A 59 -6.31 -3.06 7.59
C ALA A 59 -6.43 -4.25 8.55
N GLN A 60 -6.16 -5.47 8.08
CA GLN A 60 -6.17 -6.67 8.91
C GLN A 60 -5.11 -6.63 10.03
N ALA A 61 -3.88 -6.19 9.71
CA ALA A 61 -2.82 -6.05 10.71
C ALA A 61 -3.18 -5.02 11.79
N HIS A 62 -3.80 -3.91 11.39
CA HIS A 62 -4.27 -2.89 12.33
C HIS A 62 -5.42 -3.42 13.20
N ALA A 63 -6.39 -4.15 12.63
CA ALA A 63 -7.48 -4.77 13.38
C ALA A 63 -6.95 -5.76 14.44
N ALA A 64 -6.00 -6.64 14.05
CA ALA A 64 -5.37 -7.58 14.98
C ALA A 64 -4.60 -6.87 16.10
N THR A 65 -3.92 -5.76 15.77
CA THR A 65 -3.21 -4.93 16.76
C THR A 65 -4.20 -4.31 17.75
N VAL A 66 -5.31 -3.76 17.25
CA VAL A 66 -6.37 -3.17 18.10
C VAL A 66 -6.97 -4.24 19.03
N GLU A 67 -7.24 -5.44 18.54
CA GLU A 67 -7.75 -6.55 19.35
C GLU A 67 -6.74 -6.98 20.45
N LEU A 68 -5.45 -7.07 20.11
CA LEU A 68 -4.38 -7.33 21.07
C LEU A 68 -4.32 -6.23 22.15
N LEU A 69 -4.35 -4.97 21.75
CA LEU A 69 -4.34 -3.85 22.68
C LEU A 69 -5.56 -3.87 23.60
N HIS A 70 -6.75 -4.20 23.09
CA HIS A 70 -7.94 -4.39 23.91
C HIS A 70 -7.75 -5.49 24.96
N ARG A 71 -7.19 -6.65 24.60
CA ARG A 71 -6.91 -7.73 25.57
C ARG A 71 -5.89 -7.32 26.63
N LEU A 72 -4.90 -6.50 26.29
CA LEU A 72 -3.88 -6.03 27.24
C LEU A 72 -4.38 -4.91 28.16
N THR A 73 -5.37 -4.14 27.72
CA THR A 73 -5.87 -2.96 28.44
C THR A 73 -7.16 -3.22 29.23
N LEU A 74 -7.88 -4.31 28.94
CA LEU A 74 -8.89 -4.83 29.85
C LEU A 74 -8.17 -5.56 30.99
N PRO A 75 -8.17 -5.01 32.22
CA PRO A 75 -7.69 -5.78 33.36
C PRO A 75 -8.55 -7.04 33.45
N ASP A 76 -7.89 -8.17 33.71
CA ASP A 76 -8.54 -9.42 34.14
C ASP A 76 -9.52 -9.04 35.26
N GLN A 77 -10.81 -8.86 34.92
CA GLN A 77 -11.83 -8.61 35.92
C GLN A 77 -12.21 -9.97 36.49
N PRO A 78 -12.06 -10.18 37.81
CA PRO A 78 -12.48 -11.40 38.47
C PRO A 78 -14.00 -11.65 38.37
#